data_AF-A0A1Y1N4F6-F1
#
_entry.id   AF-A0A1Y1N4F6-F1
#
_cell.length_a   1.000
_cell.length_b   1.000
_cell.length_c   1.000
_cell.angle_alpha   90.00
_cell.angle_beta   90.00
_cell.angle_gamma   90.00
#
_symmetry.space_group_name_H-M   'P 1'
#
loop_
_entity.id
_entity.type
_entity.pdbx_description
1 polymer ?
#
loop_
_entity_poly.entity_id
_entity_poly.type
_entity_poly.pdbx_seq_one_letter_code
_entity_poly.pdbx_strand_id
1 'polypeptide(L)'
;MSVFKNFEILPKFRVTFKDMIKGFVSQLNSKSAPTLYYSSISPPALSALMVAKTLNVEVNLKNVNMLTKDYLTQDLLEVNPQHTIPTLVDGGFSIWDSHAIAGYLVGQYGQDDRLYPKDSKRRAQVDQKLHFDTEHLFPCVHETVVGHPLQ
;
A
#
# COMPACT_ATOMS: atom_id res chain seq x y z
N MET A 1 -10.70 0.58 46.63
CA MET A 1 -9.48 0.35 45.83
C MET A 1 -9.63 1.12 44.52
N SER A 2 -9.50 2.45 44.39
CA SER A 2 -8.44 3.40 44.76
C SER A 2 -7.03 3.02 44.28
N VAL A 3 -6.79 3.06 42.96
CA VAL A 3 -5.43 2.93 42.38
C VAL A 3 -5.04 4.12 41.49
N PHE A 4 -5.93 5.09 41.24
CA PHE A 4 -5.57 6.34 40.55
C PHE A 4 -5.60 7.51 41.52
N LYS A 5 -4.64 7.55 42.45
CA LYS A 5 -4.34 8.78 43.18
C LYS A 5 -2.99 9.31 42.72
N ASN A 6 -3.09 10.48 42.08
CA ASN A 6 -2.09 11.54 42.04
C ASN A 6 -0.70 11.17 41.50
N PHE A 7 -0.54 11.34 40.18
CA PHE A 7 0.75 11.73 39.62
C PHE A 7 0.79 13.27 39.60
N GLU A 8 1.31 13.88 40.67
CA GLU A 8 1.70 15.29 40.65
C GLU A 8 3.03 15.42 39.89
N ILE A 9 2.94 15.85 38.64
CA ILE A 9 4.10 16.21 37.82
C ILE A 9 4.34 17.73 37.99
N LEU A 10 5.59 18.09 38.27
CA LEU A 10 6.08 19.45 38.56
C LEU A 10 5.68 20.52 37.50
N PRO A 11 5.57 21.81 37.87
CA PRO A 11 4.79 22.83 37.19
C PRO A 11 5.49 23.50 36.00
N LYS A 12 6.12 22.72 35.09
CA LYS A 12 6.70 23.28 33.85
C LYS A 12 6.13 22.76 32.54
N PHE A 13 5.30 21.72 32.54
CA PHE A 13 4.58 21.29 31.33
C PHE A 13 3.22 20.71 31.72
N ARG A 14 2.22 21.58 31.93
CA ARG A 14 0.82 21.13 32.02
C ARG A 14 0.28 20.88 30.61
N VAL A 15 0.64 19.76 30.01
CA VAL A 15 -0.14 19.17 28.91
C VAL A 15 -1.18 18.28 29.56
N THR A 16 -2.47 18.59 29.40
CA THR A 16 -3.50 17.72 29.99
C THR A 16 -3.62 16.44 29.17
N PHE A 17 -4.02 15.34 29.80
CA PHE A 17 -4.29 14.07 29.09
C PHE A 17 -5.30 14.26 27.93
N LYS A 18 -6.22 15.23 28.06
CA LYS A 18 -7.13 15.64 26.97
C LYS A 18 -6.39 16.26 25.79
N ASP A 19 -5.39 17.11 26.03
CA ASP A 19 -4.58 17.73 24.97
C ASP A 19 -3.70 16.68 24.28
N MET A 20 -3.18 15.71 25.04
CA MET A 20 -2.43 14.58 24.51
C MET A 20 -3.31 13.68 23.62
N ILE A 21 -4.53 13.35 24.07
CA ILE A 21 -5.51 12.60 23.27
C ILE A 21 -5.91 13.41 22.04
N LYS A 22 -6.12 14.72 22.16
CA LYS A 22 -6.52 15.57 21.03
C LYS A 22 -5.40 15.68 19.99
N GLY A 23 -4.14 15.76 20.41
CA GLY A 23 -2.97 15.69 19.54
C GLY A 23 -2.88 14.33 18.83
N PHE A 24 -3.07 13.23 19.58
CA PHE A 24 -3.04 11.88 19.03
C PHE A 24 -4.19 11.63 18.03
N VAL A 25 -5.42 12.05 18.37
CA VAL A 25 -6.59 11.97 17.49
C VAL A 25 -6.44 12.89 16.27
N SER A 26 -5.85 14.07 16.41
CA SER A 26 -5.53 14.95 15.29
C SER A 26 -4.51 14.32 14.33
N GLN A 27 -3.56 13.55 14.85
CA GLN A 27 -2.54 12.85 14.07
C GLN A 27 -3.10 11.58 13.40
N LEU A 28 -4.08 10.93 14.02
CA LEU A 28 -4.88 9.85 13.40
C LEU A 28 -5.77 10.39 12.28
N ASN A 29 -6.36 11.57 12.46
CA ASN A 29 -7.24 12.19 11.47
C ASN A 29 -6.50 12.93 10.33
N SER A 30 -5.19 13.11 10.42
CA SER A 30 -4.41 13.82 9.38
C SER A 30 -3.89 12.93 8.26
N LYS A 31 -3.83 11.59 8.46
CA LYS A 31 -3.39 10.67 7.40
C LYS A 31 -4.58 10.22 6.56
N SER A 32 -4.76 10.86 5.40
CA SER A 32 -5.76 10.44 4.42
C SER A 32 -5.51 9.02 3.95
N ALA A 33 -6.56 8.23 3.73
CA ALA A 33 -6.43 6.88 3.22
C ALA A 33 -5.71 6.86 1.85
N PRO A 34 -4.78 5.91 1.61
CA PRO A 34 -4.11 5.77 0.32
C PRO A 34 -5.10 5.60 -0.83
N THR A 35 -4.76 6.10 -2.01
CA THR A 35 -5.54 5.89 -3.22
C THR A 35 -4.86 4.85 -4.11
N LEU A 36 -5.58 3.80 -4.50
CA LEU A 36 -5.11 2.77 -5.41
C LEU A 36 -5.86 2.86 -6.74
N TYR A 37 -5.11 3.14 -7.80
CA TYR A 37 -5.56 3.02 -9.18
C TYR A 37 -5.49 1.55 -9.58
N TYR A 38 -6.65 0.95 -9.87
CA TYR A 38 -6.76 -0.50 -10.08
C TYR A 38 -7.85 -0.84 -11.10
N SER A 39 -7.83 -2.09 -11.57
CA SER A 39 -8.92 -2.67 -12.34
C SER A 39 -9.19 -4.09 -11.84
N SER A 40 -10.46 -4.50 -11.81
CA SER A 40 -10.87 -5.82 -11.33
C SER A 40 -10.38 -6.97 -12.22
N ILE A 41 -9.99 -6.68 -13.46
CA ILE A 41 -9.47 -7.67 -14.41
C ILE A 41 -7.95 -7.78 -14.39
N SER A 42 -7.23 -6.94 -13.62
CA SER A 42 -5.76 -6.98 -13.55
C SER A 42 -5.28 -7.79 -12.35
N PRO A 43 -4.62 -8.93 -12.57
CA PRO A 43 -4.00 -9.71 -11.51
C PRO A 43 -3.02 -8.92 -10.63
N PRO A 44 -2.05 -8.12 -11.17
CA PRO A 44 -1.14 -7.38 -10.31
C PRO A 44 -1.85 -6.32 -9.46
N ALA A 45 -2.90 -5.69 -9.99
CA ALA A 45 -3.67 -4.70 -9.22
C ALA A 45 -4.49 -5.35 -8.10
N LEU A 46 -5.04 -6.54 -8.34
CA LEU A 46 -5.68 -7.35 -7.30
C LEU A 46 -4.68 -7.82 -6.24
N SER A 47 -3.44 -8.17 -6.61
CA SER A 47 -2.39 -8.54 -5.66
C SER A 47 -2.10 -7.41 -4.66
N ALA A 48 -1.89 -6.18 -5.15
CA ALA A 48 -1.71 -5.00 -4.29
C ALA A 48 -2.91 -4.75 -3.37
N LEU A 49 -4.14 -4.88 -3.90
CA LEU A 49 -5.36 -4.75 -3.11
C LEU A 49 -5.49 -5.84 -2.02
N MET A 50 -5.10 -7.09 -2.33
CA MET A 50 -5.10 -8.18 -1.36
C MET A 50 -4.15 -7.91 -0.20
N VAL A 51 -2.96 -7.37 -0.47
CA VAL A 51 -2.01 -6.99 0.58
C VAL A 51 -2.59 -5.89 1.46
N ALA A 52 -3.15 -4.83 0.88
CA ALA A 52 -3.81 -3.76 1.63
C ALA A 52 -4.93 -4.29 2.54
N LYS A 53 -5.80 -5.16 2.00
CA LYS A 53 -6.88 -5.81 2.78
C LYS A 53 -6.34 -6.71 3.88
N THR A 54 -5.28 -7.48 3.61
CA THR A 54 -4.65 -8.37 4.61
C THR A 54 -4.08 -7.56 5.79
N LEU A 55 -3.61 -6.35 5.53
CA LEU A 55 -3.11 -5.41 6.54
C LEU A 55 -4.22 -4.58 7.20
N ASN A 56 -5.49 -4.77 6.82
CA ASN A 56 -6.62 -3.94 7.24
C ASN A 56 -6.44 -2.44 6.95
N VAL A 57 -5.75 -2.11 5.86
CA VAL A 57 -5.61 -0.73 5.38
C VAL A 57 -6.82 -0.39 4.54
N GLU A 58 -7.54 0.66 4.93
CA GLU A 58 -8.60 1.24 4.10
C GLU A 58 -7.95 2.00 2.93
N VAL A 59 -8.37 1.67 1.72
CA VAL A 59 -7.79 2.22 0.49
C VAL A 59 -8.92 2.78 -0.38
N ASN A 60 -8.76 4.02 -0.82
CA ASN A 60 -9.62 4.66 -1.79
C ASN A 60 -9.38 4.02 -3.16
N LEU A 61 -10.39 3.36 -3.71
CA LEU A 61 -10.27 2.64 -4.98
C LEU A 61 -10.67 3.53 -6.15
N LYS A 62 -9.71 3.87 -7.01
CA LYS A 62 -9.97 4.49 -8.31
C LYS A 62 -9.97 3.41 -9.39
N ASN A 63 -11.16 3.09 -9.89
CA ASN A 63 -11.29 2.12 -10.98
C ASN A 63 -10.77 2.74 -12.29
N VAL A 64 -9.82 2.05 -12.91
CA VAL A 64 -9.30 2.38 -14.24
C VAL A 64 -9.85 1.33 -15.18
N ASN A 65 -10.71 1.77 -16.10
CA ASN A 65 -11.28 0.88 -17.10
C ASN A 65 -10.29 0.66 -18.24
N MET A 66 -9.80 -0.57 -18.37
CA MET A 66 -8.87 -0.93 -19.44
C MET A 66 -9.55 -1.06 -20.80
N LEU A 67 -10.84 -1.41 -20.83
CA LEU A 67 -11.59 -1.65 -22.06
C LEU A 67 -11.93 -0.35 -22.78
N THR A 68 -12.22 0.72 -22.03
CA THR A 68 -12.47 2.07 -22.58
C THR A 68 -11.21 2.91 -22.72
N LYS A 69 -10.04 2.34 -22.39
CA LYS A 69 -8.74 3.03 -22.37
C LYS A 69 -8.64 4.20 -21.40
N ASP A 70 -9.40 4.18 -20.31
CA ASP A 70 -9.38 5.22 -19.26
C ASP A 70 -8.03 5.30 -18.55
N TYR A 71 -7.15 4.31 -18.73
CA TYR A 71 -5.76 4.43 -18.28
C TYR A 71 -5.11 5.68 -18.89
N LEU A 72 -5.42 6.05 -20.15
CA LEU A 72 -4.97 7.26 -20.89
C LEU A 72 -5.40 8.60 -20.27
N THR A 73 -6.09 8.59 -19.14
CA THR A 73 -6.47 9.83 -18.44
C THR A 73 -5.25 10.53 -17.89
N GLN A 74 -5.28 11.86 -17.96
CA GLN A 74 -4.17 12.71 -17.54
C GLN A 74 -3.86 12.54 -16.04
N ASP A 75 -4.88 12.25 -15.23
CA ASP A 75 -4.77 11.92 -13.81
C ASP A 75 -3.79 10.78 -13.50
N LEU A 76 -3.76 9.70 -14.31
CA LEU A 76 -2.82 8.59 -14.08
C LEU A 76 -1.41 8.95 -14.54
N LEU A 77 -1.29 9.68 -15.65
CA LEU A 77 0.01 10.16 -16.17
C LEU A 77 0.72 11.10 -15.19
N GLU A 78 -0.03 11.95 -14.49
CA GLU A 78 0.53 12.87 -13.50
C GLU A 78 1.17 12.14 -12.31
N VAL A 79 0.63 10.99 -11.91
CA VAL A 79 1.12 10.22 -10.76
C VAL A 79 2.05 9.06 -11.14
N ASN A 80 1.90 8.52 -12.36
CA ASN A 80 2.72 7.43 -12.88
C ASN A 80 3.06 7.69 -14.36
N PRO A 81 4.27 8.19 -14.65
CA PRO A 81 4.73 8.42 -16.03
C PRO A 81 4.83 7.14 -16.87
N GLN A 82 5.00 5.98 -16.24
CA GLN A 82 5.00 4.67 -16.92
C GLN A 82 3.61 4.25 -17.35
N HIS A 83 2.57 4.90 -16.81
CA HIS A 83 1.20 4.76 -17.27
C HIS A 83 0.63 3.34 -17.10
N THR A 84 0.97 2.72 -15.98
CA THR A 84 0.59 1.35 -15.64
C THR A 84 -0.30 1.31 -14.40
N ILE A 85 -1.04 0.21 -14.27
CA ILE A 85 -1.69 -0.14 -13.02
C ILE A 85 -1.17 -1.49 -12.53
N PRO A 86 -1.05 -1.70 -11.20
CA PRO A 86 -1.45 -0.78 -10.13
C PRO A 86 -0.54 0.44 -9.94
N THR A 87 -1.14 1.52 -9.46
CA THR A 87 -0.44 2.71 -8.92
C THR A 87 -1.08 3.08 -7.58
N LEU A 88 -0.26 3.27 -6.54
CA LEU A 88 -0.69 3.69 -5.20
C LEU A 88 -0.19 5.13 -4.93
N VAL A 89 -1.05 5.96 -4.37
CA VAL A 89 -0.71 7.29 -3.85
C VAL A 89 -1.04 7.36 -2.35
N ASP A 90 -0.03 7.52 -1.50
CA ASP A 90 -0.20 7.73 -0.04
C ASP A 90 0.44 9.07 0.35
N GLY A 91 -0.36 10.04 0.80
CA GLY A 91 0.14 11.32 1.28
C GLY A 91 1.01 12.11 0.29
N GLY A 92 0.76 11.96 -1.02
CA GLY A 92 1.55 12.60 -2.08
C GLY A 92 2.76 11.79 -2.56
N PHE A 93 3.08 10.67 -1.92
CA PHE A 93 4.04 9.70 -2.43
C PHE A 93 3.35 8.76 -3.42
N SER A 94 3.83 8.71 -4.66
CA SER A 94 3.34 7.81 -5.70
C SER A 94 4.31 6.65 -5.92
N ILE A 95 3.77 5.44 -6.05
CA ILE A 95 4.53 4.22 -6.36
C ILE A 95 3.68 3.31 -7.25
N TRP A 96 4.31 2.71 -8.25
CA TRP A 96 3.74 1.71 -9.14
C TRP A 96 4.57 0.42 -9.07
N ASP A 97 4.09 -0.65 -9.71
CA ASP A 97 4.51 -2.06 -9.52
C ASP A 97 3.87 -2.74 -8.30
N SER A 98 3.20 -3.88 -8.52
CA SER A 98 2.45 -4.58 -7.47
C SER A 98 3.32 -5.10 -6.33
N HIS A 99 4.55 -5.55 -6.63
CA HIS A 99 5.48 -6.07 -5.63
C HIS A 99 6.12 -4.94 -4.83
N ALA A 100 6.47 -3.83 -5.50
CA ALA A 100 6.96 -2.63 -4.83
C ALA A 100 5.87 -2.04 -3.90
N ILE A 101 4.63 -1.94 -4.37
CA ILE A 101 3.47 -1.53 -3.56
C ILE A 101 3.28 -2.47 -2.37
N ALA A 102 3.36 -3.79 -2.57
CA ALA A 102 3.22 -4.76 -1.49
C ALA A 102 4.27 -4.56 -0.39
N GLY A 103 5.54 -4.44 -0.76
CA GLY A 103 6.63 -4.18 0.18
C GLY A 103 6.46 -2.85 0.92
N TYR A 104 6.03 -1.80 0.22
CA TYR A 104 5.71 -0.51 0.81
C TYR A 104 4.57 -0.61 1.83
N LEU A 105 3.45 -1.22 1.47
CA LEU A 105 2.29 -1.37 2.36
C LEU A 105 2.64 -2.15 3.63
N VAL A 106 3.39 -3.25 3.51
CA VAL A 106 3.85 -4.01 4.68
C VAL A 106 4.83 -3.17 5.51
N GLY A 107 5.75 -2.44 4.87
CA GLY A 107 6.71 -1.59 5.59
C GLY A 107 6.06 -0.42 6.34
N GLN A 108 5.00 0.16 5.79
CA GLN A 108 4.32 1.34 6.37
C GLN A 108 3.20 0.99 7.35
N TYR A 109 2.46 -0.08 7.08
CA TYR A 109 1.23 -0.41 7.82
C TYR A 109 1.29 -1.78 8.50
N GLY A 110 2.32 -2.58 8.25
CA GLY A 110 2.52 -3.87 8.90
C GLY A 110 2.72 -3.73 10.40
N GLN A 111 1.98 -4.53 11.17
CA GLN A 111 2.12 -4.62 12.63
C GLN A 111 3.20 -5.63 13.04
N ASP A 112 3.51 -6.57 12.14
CA ASP A 112 4.49 -7.62 12.33
C ASP A 112 5.28 -7.90 11.05
N ASP A 113 6.28 -8.77 11.16
CA ASP A 113 7.15 -9.15 10.06
C ASP A 113 6.70 -10.45 9.37
N ARG A 114 5.42 -10.86 9.52
CA ARG A 114 4.95 -12.16 9.00
C ARG A 114 4.84 -12.19 7.48
N LEU A 115 4.35 -11.12 6.88
CA LEU A 115 4.18 -11.02 5.42
C LEU A 115 5.49 -10.70 4.70
N TYR A 116 6.36 -9.90 5.33
CA TYR A 116 7.64 -9.49 4.75
C TYR A 116 8.75 -9.48 5.81
N PRO A 117 9.32 -10.67 6.13
CA PRO A 117 10.27 -10.84 7.23
C PRO A 117 11.45 -9.89 7.17
N LYS A 118 11.94 -9.40 8.31
CA LYS A 118 13.18 -8.60 8.38
C LYS A 118 14.46 -9.44 8.40
N ASP A 119 14.35 -10.71 8.79
CA ASP A 119 15.44 -11.68 8.67
C ASP A 119 15.87 -11.79 7.19
N SER A 120 17.17 -11.63 6.94
CA SER A 120 17.68 -11.51 5.57
C SER A 120 17.45 -12.77 4.75
N LYS A 121 17.57 -13.96 5.36
CA LYS A 121 17.40 -15.23 4.65
C LYS A 121 15.93 -15.46 4.30
N ARG A 122 15.02 -15.20 5.23
CA ARG A 122 13.58 -15.32 4.98
C ARG A 122 13.09 -14.26 4.00
N ARG A 123 13.58 -13.01 4.09
CA ARG A 123 13.28 -11.96 3.11
C ARG A 123 13.73 -12.36 1.71
N ALA A 124 14.96 -12.88 1.57
CA ALA A 124 15.47 -13.34 0.29
C ALA A 124 14.60 -14.44 -0.36
N GLN A 125 13.98 -15.31 0.44
CA GLN A 125 13.03 -16.31 -0.08
C GLN A 125 11.71 -15.71 -0.58
N VAL A 126 11.25 -14.62 0.04
CA VAL A 126 10.08 -13.87 -0.45
C VAL A 126 10.45 -13.14 -1.73
N ASP A 127 11.55 -12.38 -1.72
CA ASP A 127 12.04 -11.62 -2.87
C ASP A 127 12.30 -12.53 -4.07
N GLN A 128 12.90 -13.70 -3.86
CA GLN A 128 13.08 -14.69 -4.92
C GLN A 128 11.76 -15.05 -5.64
N LYS A 129 10.66 -15.19 -4.89
CA LYS A 129 9.35 -15.52 -5.47
C LYS A 129 8.72 -14.32 -6.18
N LEU A 130 8.86 -13.12 -5.62
CA LEU A 130 8.38 -11.88 -6.25
C LEU A 130 9.11 -11.61 -7.57
N HIS A 131 10.43 -11.78 -7.60
CA HIS A 131 11.22 -11.65 -8.81
C HIS A 131 10.92 -12.74 -9.84
N PHE A 132 10.77 -14.00 -9.40
CA PHE A 132 10.32 -15.08 -10.29
C PHE A 132 8.96 -14.77 -10.91
N ASP A 133 8.03 -14.19 -10.15
CA ASP A 133 6.73 -13.80 -10.67
C ASP A 133 6.85 -12.71 -11.75
N THR A 134 7.58 -11.62 -11.46
CA THR A 134 7.80 -10.51 -12.38
C THR A 134 8.50 -10.94 -13.67
N GLU A 135 9.53 -11.78 -13.58
CA GLU A 135 10.40 -12.09 -14.70
C GLU A 135 9.94 -13.30 -15.53
N HIS A 136 9.28 -14.28 -14.90
CA HIS A 136 9.00 -15.56 -15.54
C HIS A 136 7.52 -15.91 -15.51
N LEU A 137 6.90 -15.97 -14.32
CA LEU A 137 5.54 -16.50 -14.20
C LEU A 137 4.51 -15.59 -14.86
N PHE A 138 4.47 -14.31 -14.49
CA PHE A 138 3.48 -13.37 -15.00
C PHE A 138 3.63 -13.14 -16.50
N PRO A 139 4.82 -12.89 -17.07
CA PRO A 139 4.99 -12.78 -18.52
C PRO A 139 4.49 -14.01 -19.29
N CYS A 140 4.82 -15.21 -18.82
CA CYS A 140 4.40 -16.48 -19.44
C CYS A 140 2.87 -16.66 -19.42
N VAL A 141 2.24 -16.41 -18.26
CA VAL A 141 0.78 -16.48 -18.14
C VAL A 141 0.11 -15.39 -18.98
N HIS A 142 0.64 -14.17 -18.93
CA HIS A 142 0.12 -13.04 -19.70
C HIS A 142 0.17 -13.33 -21.20
N GLU A 143 1.28 -13.85 -21.72
CA GLU A 143 1.42 -14.26 -23.11
C GLU A 143 0.40 -15.34 -23.51
N THR A 144 0.17 -16.33 -22.64
CA THR A 144 -0.79 -17.40 -22.91
C THR A 144 -2.23 -16.90 -22.94
N VAL A 145 -2.58 -15.94 -22.08
CA VAL A 145 -3.96 -15.45 -21.91
C VAL A 145 -4.31 -14.35 -22.92
N VAL A 146 -3.40 -13.41 -23.16
CA VAL A 146 -3.62 -12.25 -24.05
C VAL A 146 -3.23 -12.60 -25.50
N GLY A 147 -2.38 -13.61 -25.68
CA GLY A 147 -1.80 -13.98 -26.96
C GLY A 147 -0.53 -13.20 -27.26
N HIS A 148 0.36 -13.80 -28.04
CA HIS A 148 1.52 -13.11 -28.61
C HIS A 148 1.01 -11.98 -29.52
N PRO A 149 1.56 -10.76 -29.47
CA PRO A 149 1.28 -9.77 -30.51
C PRO A 149 1.68 -10.41 -31.83
N LEU A 150 0.75 -10.54 -32.79
CA LEU A 150 1.11 -10.93 -34.15
C LEU A 150 2.20 -9.96 -34.61
N GLN A 151 3.42 -10.47 -34.78
CA GLN A 151 4.53 -9.72 -35.38
C GLN A 151 4.16 -9.25 -36.78
#